data_AF-A0A8T7BT07-F1
#
_entry.id   AF-A0A8T7BT07-F1
#
_cell.length_a   1.000
_cell.length_b   1.000
_cell.length_c   1.000
_cell.angle_alpha   90.00
_cell.angle_beta   90.00
_cell.angle_gamma   90.00
#
_symmetry.space_group_name_H-M   'P 1'
#
loop_
_entity.id
_entity.type
_entity.pdbx_description
1 polymer ?
#
loop_
_entity_poly.entity_id
_entity_poly.type
_entity_poly.pdbx_seq_one_letter_code
_entity_poly.pdbx_strand_id
1 'polypeptide(L)'
;MNKYFQAELDRLKGVGKEFSEANPTLAPQLAQSSSDPDVERILEGVAFLSAGIRQKIDDDFPEFSQGLLNQIFPHYLRPIPSATIMEFTPKSILKGALSIPEKSYVDSIEVDEVSCRFSTSSEVRIAPTQLTAANTIETPTGRKAIELELRLNGINISAWSEENLRLFVAGDYRSAVDIFYILFRYIDQISILDEKGQEHTDSSLQINAAGFDESFKLLDYPSNSFPAYRLIQEYFLLKEKFLYFDIVNLKTALRKIGGSQFRFRFYLQEMSLVLPKLSADRFKLYTTPAINLFQHEAESFLNDYKRFEYPLRPVRNSNQQYHIYSVGRVEGNNRKLATKNVYKSMGLSDPDNNTSPVFQTFNRQSQGQHDTKYISFSYPESVPLENRETVTAELTCSNGKHPSKLKQGDISKRTSGMSEMVDFSNIIAPSESQDVPSGNAILWRLLSHLSLNYLSLADADNLKALLELYIFSGDAGNKQNVANRSRINSIQSVTVQACDRLVDGISMRGQSIDVVVDPSGFTSVGDMFLFGMLLNHLMSSFASLNSFTEFSLINSATEETYSWPIRTGGRPLI
;
A
#
# COMPACT_ATOMS: atom_id res chain seq x y z
N MET A 1 8.85 0.97 -32.11
CA MET A 1 9.75 0.91 -33.27
C MET A 1 9.08 0.52 -34.60
N ASN A 2 8.52 -0.69 -34.79
CA ASN A 2 8.04 -1.12 -36.14
C ASN A 2 6.94 -0.20 -36.73
N LYS A 3 5.94 0.20 -35.93
CA LYS A 3 4.92 1.17 -36.35
C LYS A 3 5.50 2.55 -36.71
N TYR A 4 6.50 3.02 -35.95
CA TYR A 4 7.18 4.30 -36.21
C TYR A 4 7.99 4.24 -37.51
N PHE A 5 8.70 3.12 -37.73
CA PHE A 5 9.45 2.89 -38.96
C PHE A 5 8.55 2.91 -40.19
N GLN A 6 7.43 2.17 -40.17
CA GLN A 6 6.47 2.15 -41.29
C GLN A 6 5.88 3.54 -41.54
N ALA A 7 5.42 4.22 -40.48
CA ALA A 7 4.87 5.57 -40.61
C ALA A 7 5.89 6.59 -41.16
N GLU A 8 7.16 6.47 -40.77
CA GLU A 8 8.21 7.38 -41.23
C GLU A 8 8.64 7.07 -42.66
N LEU A 9 8.68 5.79 -43.06
CA LEU A 9 8.93 5.37 -44.43
C LEU A 9 7.82 5.86 -45.37
N ASP A 10 6.56 5.73 -44.96
CA ASP A 10 5.41 6.23 -45.72
C ASP A 10 5.43 7.76 -45.81
N ARG A 11 5.78 8.46 -44.72
CA ARG A 11 5.94 9.92 -44.70
C ARG A 11 7.03 10.37 -45.66
N LEU A 12 8.18 9.69 -45.65
CA LEU A 12 9.32 10.02 -46.51
C LEU A 12 8.96 9.84 -47.99
N LYS A 13 8.25 8.77 -48.33
CA LYS A 13 7.69 8.54 -49.68
C LYS A 13 6.65 9.60 -50.07
N GLY A 14 5.77 9.99 -49.14
CA GLY A 14 4.76 11.04 -49.34
C GLY A 14 5.37 12.41 -49.62
N VAL A 15 6.30 12.85 -48.77
CA VAL A 15 7.01 14.13 -48.92
C VAL A 15 7.86 14.16 -50.20
N GLY A 16 8.51 13.05 -50.56
CA GLY A 16 9.25 12.94 -51.82
C GLY A 16 8.37 13.17 -53.05
N LYS A 17 7.12 12.67 -53.02
CA LYS A 17 6.13 12.88 -54.06
C LYS A 17 5.67 14.35 -54.13
N GLU A 18 5.27 14.93 -53.00
CA GLU A 18 4.83 16.33 -52.93
C GLU A 18 5.94 17.31 -53.37
N PHE A 19 7.19 17.07 -52.94
CA PHE A 19 8.33 17.87 -53.34
C PHE A 19 8.57 17.82 -54.86
N SER A 20 8.38 16.65 -55.46
CA SER A 20 8.54 16.45 -56.89
C SER A 20 7.45 17.13 -57.70
N GLU A 21 6.20 17.11 -57.21
CA GLU A 21 5.08 17.84 -57.83
C GLU A 21 5.31 19.36 -57.77
N ALA A 22 5.91 19.87 -56.68
CA ALA A 22 6.24 21.29 -56.51
C ALA A 22 7.50 21.73 -57.28
N ASN A 23 8.42 20.82 -57.63
CA ASN A 23 9.69 21.12 -58.29
C ASN A 23 9.90 20.26 -59.55
N PRO A 24 9.24 20.59 -60.68
CA PRO A 24 9.20 19.75 -61.89
C PRO A 24 10.58 19.46 -62.50
N THR A 25 11.56 20.34 -62.27
CA THR A 25 12.95 20.19 -62.76
C THR A 25 13.73 19.12 -62.00
N LEU A 26 13.38 18.84 -60.75
CA LEU A 26 14.03 17.84 -59.88
C LEU A 26 13.20 16.56 -59.73
N ALA A 27 11.94 16.58 -60.16
CA ALA A 27 10.99 15.46 -60.10
C ALA A 27 11.53 14.11 -60.63
N PRO A 28 12.31 14.03 -61.73
CA PRO A 28 12.82 12.75 -62.23
C PRO A 28 13.76 12.03 -61.25
N GLN A 29 14.34 12.73 -60.27
CA GLN A 29 15.30 12.18 -59.32
C GLN A 29 14.67 11.73 -57.99
N LEU A 30 13.44 12.18 -57.69
CA LEU A 30 12.78 11.99 -56.38
C LEU A 30 11.36 11.39 -56.46
N ALA A 31 10.68 11.53 -57.61
CA ALA A 31 9.27 11.11 -57.76
C ALA A 31 9.08 9.62 -58.03
N GLN A 32 10.11 8.93 -58.53
CA GLN A 32 10.02 7.53 -58.92
C GLN A 32 10.52 6.64 -57.78
N SER A 33 9.78 5.56 -57.52
CA SER A 33 10.26 4.44 -56.73
C SER A 33 11.54 3.95 -57.38
N SER A 34 12.69 4.19 -56.75
CA SER A 34 13.98 3.71 -57.25
C SER A 34 13.90 2.19 -57.43
N SER A 35 14.25 1.68 -58.61
CA SER A 35 14.40 0.23 -58.84
C SER A 35 15.72 -0.31 -58.28
N ASP A 36 16.57 0.56 -57.73
CA ASP A 36 17.83 0.22 -57.09
C ASP A 36 17.60 -0.17 -55.61
N PRO A 37 17.83 -1.46 -55.25
CA PRO A 37 17.66 -1.94 -53.88
C PRO A 37 18.55 -1.25 -52.85
N ASP A 38 19.71 -0.71 -53.25
CA ASP A 38 20.63 -0.05 -52.32
C ASP A 38 20.14 1.35 -51.93
N VAL A 39 19.48 2.06 -52.85
CA VAL A 39 18.81 3.33 -52.56
C VAL A 39 17.61 3.11 -51.66
N GLU A 40 16.81 2.06 -51.90
CA GLU A 40 15.67 1.72 -51.04
C GLU A 40 16.14 1.38 -49.62
N ARG A 41 17.24 0.62 -49.48
CA ARG A 41 17.87 0.36 -48.18
C ARG A 41 18.39 1.61 -47.47
N ILE A 42 18.90 2.60 -48.19
CA ILE A 42 19.30 3.88 -47.60
C ILE A 42 18.07 4.62 -47.08
N LEU A 43 16.97 4.66 -47.84
CA LEU A 43 15.72 5.30 -47.41
C LEU A 43 15.10 4.58 -46.21
N GLU A 44 15.15 3.25 -46.18
CA GLU A 44 14.79 2.45 -45.01
C GLU A 44 15.72 2.77 -43.82
N GLY A 45 17.03 2.89 -44.02
CA GLY A 45 17.97 3.30 -42.98
C GLY A 45 17.64 4.69 -42.40
N VAL A 46 17.32 5.66 -43.25
CA VAL A 46 16.92 7.01 -42.85
C VAL A 46 15.58 7.00 -42.13
N ALA A 47 14.61 6.24 -42.62
CA ALA A 47 13.32 6.06 -41.95
C ALA A 47 13.49 5.38 -40.59
N PHE A 48 14.39 4.40 -40.47
CA PHE A 48 14.69 3.73 -39.20
C PHE A 48 15.33 4.69 -38.18
N LEU A 49 16.32 5.49 -38.59
CA LEU A 49 16.94 6.48 -37.71
C LEU A 49 15.94 7.57 -37.29
N SER A 50 15.16 8.09 -38.24
CA SER A 50 14.14 9.11 -37.99
C SER A 50 13.00 8.57 -37.11
N ALA A 51 12.58 7.32 -37.32
CA ALA A 51 11.64 6.63 -36.45
C ALA A 51 12.18 6.47 -35.03
N GLY A 52 13.48 6.21 -34.88
CA GLY A 52 14.14 6.16 -33.57
C GLY A 52 14.13 7.50 -32.85
N ILE A 53 14.41 8.60 -33.58
CA ILE A 53 14.34 9.97 -33.04
C ILE A 53 12.90 10.31 -32.64
N ARG A 54 11.93 10.05 -33.52
CA ARG A 54 10.52 10.37 -33.26
C ARG A 54 9.95 9.54 -32.12
N GLN A 55 10.26 8.25 -32.09
CA GLN A 55 9.91 7.41 -30.95
C GLN A 55 10.53 7.97 -29.67
N LYS A 56 11.80 8.39 -29.70
CA LYS A 56 12.46 8.97 -28.53
C LYS A 56 11.81 10.28 -28.07
N ILE A 57 11.45 11.18 -28.99
CA ILE A 57 10.73 12.42 -28.65
C ILE A 57 9.36 12.12 -28.02
N ASP A 58 8.64 11.14 -28.55
CA ASP A 58 7.36 10.70 -27.97
C ASP A 58 7.55 10.04 -26.59
N ASP A 59 8.66 9.31 -26.39
CA ASP A 59 9.06 8.67 -25.13
C ASP A 59 9.60 9.68 -24.09
N ASP A 60 10.16 10.83 -24.52
CA ASP A 60 10.77 11.86 -23.64
C ASP A 60 9.73 12.57 -22.75
N PHE A 61 8.48 12.73 -23.20
CA PHE A 61 7.43 13.39 -22.42
C PHE A 61 6.98 12.58 -21.17
N PRO A 62 6.81 11.24 -21.26
CA PRO A 62 6.74 10.36 -20.10
C PRO A 62 7.91 10.49 -19.13
N GLU A 63 9.15 10.63 -19.60
CA GLU A 63 10.33 10.76 -18.73
C GLU A 63 10.28 12.04 -17.88
N PHE A 64 9.92 13.17 -18.48
CA PHE A 64 9.73 14.44 -17.76
C PHE A 64 8.68 14.31 -16.65
N SER A 65 7.55 13.70 -16.96
CA SER A 65 6.44 13.57 -16.02
C SER A 65 6.70 12.54 -14.92
N GLN A 66 7.49 11.49 -15.21
CA GLN A 66 8.03 10.62 -14.19
C GLN A 66 8.93 11.39 -13.22
N GLY A 67 9.77 12.31 -13.73
CA GLY A 67 10.58 13.20 -12.89
C GLY A 67 9.72 14.01 -11.92
N LEU A 68 8.66 14.65 -12.42
CA LEU A 68 7.74 15.44 -11.60
C LEU A 68 6.95 14.58 -10.59
N LEU A 69 6.46 13.41 -11.02
CA LEU A 69 5.82 12.46 -10.11
C LEU A 69 6.75 11.97 -9.02
N ASN A 70 8.03 11.75 -9.32
CA ASN A 70 9.00 11.34 -8.31
C ASN A 70 9.21 12.42 -7.23
N GLN A 71 8.93 13.69 -7.54
CA GLN A 71 8.94 14.78 -6.57
C GLN A 71 7.62 14.86 -5.79
N ILE A 72 6.46 14.81 -6.47
CA ILE A 72 5.15 15.07 -5.84
C ILE A 72 4.54 13.79 -5.23
N PHE A 73 4.55 12.69 -5.98
CA PHE A 73 3.96 11.40 -5.59
C PHE A 73 4.94 10.23 -5.83
N PRO A 74 6.10 10.16 -5.13
CA PRO A 74 7.11 9.14 -5.40
C PRO A 74 6.62 7.71 -5.18
N HIS A 75 5.57 7.52 -4.38
CA HIS A 75 4.94 6.24 -4.12
C HIS A 75 4.19 5.66 -5.34
N TYR A 76 3.75 6.49 -6.29
CA TYR A 76 3.06 6.04 -7.51
C TYR A 76 3.97 5.34 -8.51
N LEU A 77 5.27 5.63 -8.44
CA LEU A 77 6.30 5.07 -9.31
C LEU A 77 6.94 3.81 -8.72
N ARG A 78 6.41 3.30 -7.60
CA ARG A 78 6.90 2.09 -6.94
C ARG A 78 5.94 0.93 -7.22
N PRO A 79 6.48 -0.27 -7.49
CA PRO A 79 5.64 -1.45 -7.60
C PRO A 79 4.97 -1.72 -6.25
N ILE A 80 3.78 -2.32 -6.27
CA ILE A 80 3.11 -2.76 -5.05
C ILE A 80 3.62 -4.16 -4.71
N PRO A 81 4.35 -4.34 -3.60
CA PRO A 81 4.85 -5.66 -3.20
C PRO A 81 3.72 -6.54 -2.65
N SER A 82 3.97 -7.85 -2.65
CA SER A 82 3.10 -8.81 -1.97
C SER A 82 3.04 -8.55 -0.47
N ALA A 83 1.88 -8.77 0.14
CA ALA A 83 1.65 -8.64 1.57
C ALA A 83 0.79 -9.79 2.11
N THR A 84 0.93 -10.07 3.40
CA THR A 84 0.19 -11.13 4.11
C THR A 84 -0.03 -10.72 5.57
N ILE A 85 -0.66 -11.59 6.36
CA ILE A 85 -0.74 -11.48 7.81
C ILE A 85 0.01 -12.64 8.45
N MET A 86 0.93 -12.32 9.35
CA MET A 86 1.69 -13.27 10.16
C MET A 86 1.02 -13.45 11.52
N GLU A 87 0.95 -14.69 12.01
CA GLU A 87 0.62 -15.03 13.40
C GLU A 87 1.88 -15.50 14.13
N PHE A 88 2.07 -15.01 15.35
CA PHE A 88 3.16 -15.38 16.24
C PHE A 88 2.61 -16.12 17.46
N THR A 89 2.82 -17.43 17.52
CA THR A 89 2.35 -18.27 18.62
C THR A 89 3.45 -18.45 19.67
N PRO A 90 3.24 -17.99 20.93
CA PRO A 90 4.22 -18.19 21.99
C PRO A 90 4.36 -19.68 22.34
N LYS A 91 5.59 -20.15 22.51
CA LYS A 91 5.86 -21.49 23.06
C LYS A 91 5.73 -21.48 24.58
N SER A 92 5.51 -22.65 25.16
CA SER A 92 5.40 -22.85 26.62
C SER A 92 6.62 -22.40 27.43
N ILE A 93 7.78 -22.23 26.78
CA ILE A 93 9.02 -21.75 27.41
C ILE A 93 8.98 -20.24 27.71
N LEU A 94 8.10 -19.48 27.04
CA LEU A 94 7.96 -18.04 27.20
C LEU A 94 7.27 -17.72 28.54
N LYS A 95 8.02 -17.17 29.50
CA LYS A 95 7.51 -16.80 30.84
C LYS A 95 7.23 -15.31 31.01
N GLY A 96 7.68 -14.47 30.07
CA GLY A 96 7.52 -13.02 30.11
C GLY A 96 7.16 -12.47 28.74
N ALA A 97 6.88 -11.17 28.66
CA ALA A 97 6.56 -10.55 27.39
C ALA A 97 7.79 -10.57 26.46
N LEU A 98 7.56 -10.87 25.19
CA LEU A 98 8.56 -10.81 24.11
C LEU A 98 8.08 -9.83 23.06
N SER A 99 8.94 -8.90 22.66
CA SER A 99 8.65 -7.99 21.55
C SER A 99 9.31 -8.52 20.27
N ILE A 100 8.53 -8.59 19.20
CA ILE A 100 9.00 -8.74 17.83
C ILE A 100 8.96 -7.35 17.20
N PRO A 101 10.12 -6.72 16.94
CA PRO A 101 10.17 -5.37 16.37
C PRO A 101 9.51 -5.28 14.98
N GLU A 102 9.11 -4.08 14.59
CA GLU A 102 8.83 -3.78 13.19
C GLU A 102 10.08 -4.08 12.32
N LYS A 103 9.85 -4.39 11.04
CA LYS A 103 10.89 -4.73 10.07
C LYS A 103 11.73 -5.98 10.44
N SER A 104 11.18 -6.86 11.26
CA SER A 104 11.77 -8.18 11.54
C SER A 104 11.56 -9.11 10.34
N TYR A 105 12.60 -9.83 9.91
CA TYR A 105 12.53 -10.69 8.74
C TYR A 105 12.05 -12.11 9.05
N VAL A 106 11.20 -12.63 8.17
CA VAL A 106 10.78 -14.05 8.11
C VAL A 106 10.91 -14.54 6.67
N ASP A 107 11.28 -15.80 6.50
CA ASP A 107 11.48 -16.42 5.20
C ASP A 107 10.38 -17.46 4.93
N SER A 108 10.06 -17.69 3.66
CA SER A 108 9.18 -18.78 3.24
C SER A 108 9.92 -20.10 3.08
N ILE A 109 9.15 -21.19 3.02
CA ILE A 109 9.63 -22.41 2.37
C ILE A 109 10.08 -22.10 0.93
N GLU A 110 10.95 -22.93 0.38
CA GLU A 110 11.35 -22.82 -1.01
C GLU A 110 10.24 -23.32 -1.93
N VAL A 111 9.84 -22.49 -2.89
CA VAL A 111 8.93 -22.85 -3.99
C VAL A 111 9.62 -22.46 -5.27
N ASP A 112 9.76 -23.41 -6.20
CA ASP A 112 10.54 -23.26 -7.43
C ASP A 112 11.98 -22.76 -7.16
N GLU A 113 12.63 -23.31 -6.13
CA GLU A 113 14.00 -22.93 -5.69
C GLU A 113 14.15 -21.46 -5.25
N VAL A 114 13.04 -20.78 -4.96
CA VAL A 114 13.02 -19.40 -4.44
C VAL A 114 12.45 -19.40 -3.02
N SER A 115 13.22 -18.88 -2.07
CA SER A 115 12.72 -18.50 -0.75
C SER A 115 12.38 -17.00 -0.75
N CYS A 116 11.14 -16.69 -0.40
CA CYS A 116 10.64 -15.32 -0.35
C CYS A 116 10.83 -14.74 1.05
N ARG A 117 11.39 -13.54 1.14
CA ARG A 117 11.62 -12.84 2.42
C ARG A 117 10.57 -11.77 2.66
N PHE A 118 9.99 -11.76 3.85
CA PHE A 118 9.03 -10.76 4.30
C PHE A 118 9.55 -10.03 5.53
N SER A 119 9.11 -8.79 5.71
CA SER A 119 9.35 -7.99 6.92
C SER A 119 8.04 -7.65 7.61
N THR A 120 8.00 -7.72 8.94
CA THR A 120 6.84 -7.27 9.75
C THR A 120 6.59 -5.77 9.58
N SER A 121 5.33 -5.35 9.53
CA SER A 121 4.98 -3.93 9.34
C SER A 121 4.83 -3.15 10.65
N SER A 122 4.63 -3.85 11.78
CA SER A 122 4.51 -3.24 13.10
C SER A 122 5.22 -4.09 14.17
N GLU A 123 5.51 -3.48 15.31
CA GLU A 123 5.89 -4.22 16.52
C GLU A 123 4.75 -5.16 16.95
N VAL A 124 5.09 -6.36 17.42
CA VAL A 124 4.17 -7.30 18.07
C VAL A 124 4.69 -7.61 19.46
N ARG A 125 3.94 -7.19 20.48
CA ARG A 125 4.19 -7.55 21.87
C ARG A 125 3.45 -8.83 22.23
N ILE A 126 4.21 -9.91 22.34
CA ILE A 126 3.72 -11.24 22.68
C ILE A 126 3.72 -11.36 24.20
N ALA A 127 2.54 -11.28 24.79
CA ALA A 127 2.32 -11.57 26.19
C ALA A 127 2.10 -13.09 26.38
N PRO A 128 2.21 -13.63 27.61
CA PRO A 128 1.84 -15.01 27.88
C PRO A 128 0.30 -15.12 28.02
N THR A 129 -0.47 -14.56 27.08
CA THR A 129 -1.94 -14.63 27.09
C THR A 129 -2.44 -15.44 25.90
N GLN A 130 -3.55 -16.14 26.10
CA GLN A 130 -4.14 -17.00 25.08
C GLN A 130 -5.65 -16.82 25.07
N LEU A 131 -6.21 -16.67 23.88
CA LEU A 131 -7.64 -16.80 23.67
C LEU A 131 -8.01 -18.29 23.65
N THR A 132 -8.87 -18.70 24.56
CA THR A 132 -9.24 -20.10 24.79
C THR A 132 -10.61 -20.45 24.24
N ALA A 133 -11.55 -19.50 24.26
CA ALA A 133 -12.88 -19.66 23.69
C ALA A 133 -13.39 -18.33 23.13
N ALA A 134 -14.25 -18.41 22.11
CA ALA A 134 -15.07 -17.31 21.64
C ALA A 134 -16.46 -17.85 21.35
N ASN A 135 -17.49 -17.23 21.91
CA ASN A 135 -18.87 -17.72 21.84
C ASN A 135 -19.84 -16.57 21.58
N THR A 136 -20.96 -16.91 20.95
CA THR A 136 -22.16 -16.04 20.93
C THR A 136 -23.13 -16.56 21.96
N ILE A 137 -23.56 -15.69 22.85
CA ILE A 137 -24.48 -16.03 23.94
C ILE A 137 -25.70 -15.13 23.90
N GLU A 138 -26.76 -15.62 24.54
CA GLU A 138 -27.93 -14.83 24.89
C GLU A 138 -28.01 -14.83 26.42
N THR A 139 -28.04 -13.65 27.03
CA THR A 139 -28.13 -13.55 28.48
C THR A 139 -29.52 -13.94 28.98
N PRO A 140 -29.69 -14.20 30.29
CA PRO A 140 -31.02 -14.45 30.86
C PRO A 140 -32.04 -13.32 30.62
N THR A 141 -31.55 -12.11 30.32
CA THR A 141 -32.38 -10.95 29.95
C THR A 141 -32.75 -10.90 28.46
N GLY A 142 -32.40 -11.93 27.67
CA GLY A 142 -32.62 -11.99 26.22
C GLY A 142 -31.63 -11.16 25.39
N ARG A 143 -30.58 -10.63 26.02
CA ARG A 143 -29.62 -9.76 25.35
C ARG A 143 -28.54 -10.58 24.67
N LYS A 144 -28.37 -10.37 23.37
CA LYS A 144 -27.30 -11.00 22.59
C LYS A 144 -25.93 -10.42 22.97
N ALA A 145 -24.92 -11.27 23.09
CA ALA A 145 -23.54 -10.86 23.36
C ALA A 145 -22.50 -11.76 22.69
N ILE A 146 -21.32 -11.21 22.44
CA ILE A 146 -20.12 -11.96 22.06
C ILE A 146 -19.23 -12.08 23.30
N GLU A 147 -18.78 -13.29 23.61
CA GLU A 147 -17.91 -13.57 24.75
C GLU A 147 -16.56 -14.10 24.27
N LEU A 148 -15.47 -13.47 24.72
CA LEU A 148 -14.09 -13.88 24.44
C LEU A 148 -13.41 -14.28 25.75
N GLU A 149 -12.95 -15.53 25.86
CA GLU A 149 -12.31 -16.07 27.05
C GLU A 149 -10.79 -16.10 26.92
N LEU A 150 -10.10 -15.40 27.81
CA LEU A 150 -8.66 -15.31 27.84
C LEU A 150 -8.08 -15.94 29.09
N ARG A 151 -6.93 -16.57 28.92
CA ARG A 151 -6.11 -17.12 30.00
C ARG A 151 -4.70 -16.54 29.94
N LEU A 152 -4.17 -16.13 31.08
CA LEU A 152 -2.77 -15.75 31.24
C LEU A 152 -1.98 -16.93 31.82
N ASN A 153 -0.84 -17.22 31.21
CA ASN A 153 0.05 -18.28 31.62
C ASN A 153 1.16 -17.71 32.51
N GLY A 154 1.23 -18.18 33.77
CA GLY A 154 2.34 -17.86 34.67
C GLY A 154 2.34 -16.44 35.27
N ILE A 155 1.34 -15.61 34.97
CA ILE A 155 1.15 -14.30 35.59
C ILE A 155 -0.29 -14.10 36.05
N ASN A 156 -0.48 -13.30 37.10
CA ASN A 156 -1.81 -12.90 37.57
C ASN A 156 -2.33 -11.73 36.71
N ILE A 157 -3.65 -11.67 36.49
CA ILE A 157 -4.31 -10.59 35.75
C ILE A 157 -3.91 -9.20 36.29
N SER A 158 -3.85 -9.04 37.61
CA SER A 158 -3.47 -7.78 38.28
C SER A 158 -2.05 -7.31 37.97
N ALA A 159 -1.16 -8.21 37.54
CA ALA A 159 0.21 -7.89 37.14
C ALA A 159 0.35 -7.63 35.62
N TRP A 160 -0.73 -7.80 34.85
CA TRP A 160 -0.70 -7.56 33.41
C TRP A 160 -0.73 -6.05 33.12
N SER A 161 0.35 -5.56 32.50
CA SER A 161 0.62 -4.12 32.36
C SER A 161 0.24 -3.52 31.00
N GLU A 162 -0.34 -4.32 30.10
CA GLU A 162 -0.69 -3.84 28.74
C GLU A 162 -1.90 -2.90 28.78
N GLU A 163 -1.79 -1.78 28.07
CA GLU A 163 -2.88 -0.79 27.98
C GLU A 163 -3.93 -1.21 26.93
N ASN A 164 -3.48 -1.90 25.88
CA ASN A 164 -4.29 -2.26 24.72
C ASN A 164 -4.10 -3.75 24.39
N LEU A 165 -5.17 -4.43 23.99
CA LEU A 165 -5.13 -5.79 23.45
C LEU A 165 -5.60 -5.75 22.01
N ARG A 166 -4.67 -6.03 21.10
CA ARG A 166 -4.94 -6.12 19.67
C ARG A 166 -5.43 -7.51 19.30
N LEU A 167 -6.57 -7.58 18.61
CA LEU A 167 -7.11 -8.79 18.02
C LEU A 167 -7.31 -8.61 16.53
N PHE A 168 -7.13 -9.70 15.79
CA PHE A 168 -7.45 -9.80 14.37
C PHE A 168 -8.64 -10.74 14.17
N VAL A 169 -9.67 -10.28 13.44
CA VAL A 169 -10.80 -11.15 13.06
C VAL A 169 -10.40 -12.01 11.86
N ALA A 170 -10.25 -13.31 12.10
CA ALA A 170 -9.71 -14.28 11.13
C ALA A 170 -10.79 -15.19 10.51
N GLY A 171 -10.37 -15.91 9.47
CA GLY A 171 -11.19 -16.87 8.74
C GLY A 171 -11.44 -16.41 7.30
N ASP A 172 -12.50 -16.94 6.68
CA ASP A 172 -12.95 -16.47 5.38
C ASP A 172 -13.33 -14.98 5.42
N TYR A 173 -12.95 -14.24 4.39
CA TYR A 173 -13.09 -12.78 4.38
C TYR A 173 -14.52 -12.31 4.66
N ARG A 174 -15.52 -12.96 4.03
CA ARG A 174 -16.94 -12.60 4.19
C ARG A 174 -17.40 -12.72 5.64
N SER A 175 -17.14 -13.86 6.29
CA SER A 175 -17.55 -14.03 7.69
C SER A 175 -16.76 -13.12 8.63
N ALA A 176 -15.46 -12.93 8.38
CA ALA A 176 -14.61 -12.09 9.21
C ALA A 176 -15.06 -10.61 9.18
N VAL A 177 -15.39 -10.08 7.99
CA VAL A 177 -15.87 -8.70 7.87
C VAL A 177 -17.28 -8.50 8.43
N ASP A 178 -18.14 -9.52 8.37
CA ASP A 178 -19.47 -9.46 9.01
C ASP A 178 -19.36 -9.46 10.55
N ILE A 179 -18.44 -10.23 11.13
CA ILE A 179 -18.13 -10.18 12.57
C ILE A 179 -17.59 -8.80 12.96
N PHE A 180 -16.66 -8.27 12.17
CA PHE A 180 -16.10 -6.94 12.39
C PHE A 180 -17.20 -5.86 12.36
N TYR A 181 -18.11 -5.93 11.37
CA TYR A 181 -19.27 -5.05 11.30
C TYR A 181 -20.17 -5.17 12.54
N ILE A 182 -20.45 -6.39 13.03
CA ILE A 182 -21.27 -6.57 14.23
C ILE A 182 -20.63 -5.89 15.44
N LEU A 183 -19.31 -6.05 15.61
CA LEU A 183 -18.57 -5.42 16.71
C LEU A 183 -18.65 -3.89 16.63
N PHE A 184 -18.38 -3.28 15.47
CA PHE A 184 -18.33 -1.82 15.37
C PHE A 184 -19.69 -1.14 15.26
N ARG A 185 -20.73 -1.83 14.78
CA ARG A 185 -22.06 -1.25 14.60
C ARG A 185 -22.97 -1.45 15.81
N TYR A 186 -22.93 -2.62 16.43
CA TYR A 186 -23.94 -3.03 17.41
C TYR A 186 -23.42 -3.16 18.83
N ILE A 187 -22.13 -2.93 19.11
CA ILE A 187 -21.68 -2.89 20.52
C ILE A 187 -22.34 -1.72 21.24
N ASP A 188 -22.93 -2.03 22.39
CA ASP A 188 -23.49 -1.05 23.31
C ASP A 188 -22.65 -0.93 24.59
N GLN A 189 -22.17 -2.06 25.11
CA GLN A 189 -21.43 -2.11 26.36
C GLN A 189 -20.40 -3.24 26.35
N ILE A 190 -19.25 -3.00 26.97
CA ILE A 190 -18.21 -4.01 27.20
C ILE A 190 -18.10 -4.23 28.72
N SER A 191 -18.11 -5.50 29.14
CA SER A 191 -17.85 -5.88 30.53
C SER A 191 -16.78 -6.97 30.61
N ILE A 192 -16.20 -7.12 31.79
CA ILE A 192 -15.24 -8.17 32.08
C ILE A 192 -15.81 -9.09 33.15
N LEU A 193 -15.89 -10.38 32.86
CA LEU A 193 -16.22 -11.40 33.85
C LEU A 193 -14.94 -12.01 34.39
N ASP A 194 -14.80 -12.03 35.71
CA ASP A 194 -13.70 -12.72 36.38
C ASP A 194 -13.87 -14.25 36.38
N GLU A 195 -12.88 -14.95 36.93
CA GLU A 195 -12.87 -16.41 37.04
C GLU A 195 -14.04 -16.96 37.89
N LYS A 196 -14.60 -16.15 38.80
CA LYS A 196 -15.77 -16.49 39.61
C LYS A 196 -17.09 -16.17 38.90
N GLY A 197 -17.03 -15.59 37.71
CA GLY A 197 -18.20 -15.13 36.95
C GLY A 197 -18.79 -13.83 37.45
N GLN A 198 -18.10 -13.08 38.34
CA GLN A 198 -18.52 -11.75 38.72
C GLN A 198 -18.24 -10.78 37.57
N GLU A 199 -19.25 -10.00 37.22
CA GLU A 199 -19.19 -9.03 36.14
C GLU A 199 -18.73 -7.67 36.64
N HIS A 200 -17.72 -7.11 35.96
CA HIS A 200 -17.14 -5.81 36.22
C HIS A 200 -17.36 -4.95 34.98
N THR A 201 -18.18 -3.92 35.12
CA THR A 201 -18.42 -2.94 34.05
C THR A 201 -17.48 -1.76 34.22
N ASP A 202 -16.74 -1.43 33.17
CA ASP A 202 -15.92 -0.24 33.10
C ASP A 202 -16.29 0.56 31.84
N SER A 203 -16.84 1.76 32.03
CA SER A 203 -17.27 2.63 30.93
C SER A 203 -16.10 3.18 30.09
N SER A 204 -14.86 3.00 30.54
CA SER A 204 -13.68 3.39 29.77
C SER A 204 -13.26 2.37 28.71
N LEU A 205 -13.75 1.12 28.78
CA LEU A 205 -13.45 0.10 27.78
C LEU A 205 -14.13 0.44 26.45
N GLN A 206 -13.32 0.49 25.40
CA GLN A 206 -13.77 0.79 24.04
C GLN A 206 -13.01 -0.09 23.05
N ILE A 207 -13.58 -0.23 21.85
CA ILE A 207 -12.88 -0.84 20.72
C ILE A 207 -12.52 0.20 19.67
N ASN A 208 -11.29 0.13 19.17
CA ASN A 208 -10.80 1.00 18.10
C ASN A 208 -10.38 0.18 16.89
N ALA A 209 -10.70 0.65 15.69
CA ALA A 209 -10.32 -0.01 14.44
C ALA A 209 -8.85 0.28 14.12
N ALA A 210 -7.96 -0.55 14.65
CA ALA A 210 -6.51 -0.40 14.56
C ALA A 210 -5.99 -0.36 13.11
N GLY A 211 -6.71 -0.99 12.18
CA GLY A 211 -6.36 -0.99 10.75
C GLY A 211 -6.24 0.38 10.09
N PHE A 212 -6.91 1.40 10.64
CA PHE A 212 -6.91 2.78 10.14
C PHE A 212 -5.95 3.71 10.90
N ASP A 213 -5.27 3.21 11.93
CA ASP A 213 -4.32 3.98 12.73
C ASP A 213 -3.05 4.31 11.91
N GLU A 214 -2.52 5.53 12.05
CA GLU A 214 -1.28 5.94 11.39
C GLU A 214 -0.06 5.13 11.83
N SER A 215 -0.04 4.69 13.09
CA SER A 215 1.01 3.86 13.67
C SER A 215 1.00 2.43 13.12
N PHE A 216 -0.13 1.95 12.59
CA PHE A 216 -0.29 0.59 12.08
C PHE A 216 -0.24 0.56 10.55
N LYS A 217 0.80 1.17 9.97
CA LYS A 217 1.01 1.22 8.51
C LYS A 217 1.61 -0.09 7.96
N LEU A 218 1.29 -0.39 6.71
CA LEU A 218 1.85 -1.50 5.93
C LEU A 218 2.82 -0.95 4.86
N LEU A 219 2.43 0.13 4.18
CA LEU A 219 3.26 0.78 3.17
C LEU A 219 3.96 2.02 3.74
N ASP A 220 5.27 2.09 3.53
CA ASP A 220 6.05 3.29 3.85
C ASP A 220 5.76 4.38 2.80
N TYR A 221 5.00 5.38 3.21
CA TYR A 221 4.69 6.57 2.42
C TYR A 221 5.69 7.71 2.72
N PRO A 222 6.09 8.49 1.70
CA PRO A 222 6.95 9.64 1.90
C PRO A 222 6.16 10.77 2.60
N SER A 223 6.85 11.56 3.43
CA SER A 223 6.22 12.60 4.28
C SER A 223 5.56 13.74 3.51
N ASN A 224 5.96 13.94 2.25
CA ASN A 224 5.39 14.95 1.36
C ASN A 224 4.14 14.45 0.60
N SER A 225 3.76 13.18 0.77
CA SER A 225 2.54 12.62 0.17
C SER A 225 1.39 12.58 1.16
N PHE A 226 0.17 12.71 0.62
CA PHE A 226 -1.04 12.73 1.42
C PHE A 226 -1.35 11.34 2.05
N PRO A 227 -1.46 11.22 3.38
CA PRO A 227 -1.60 9.92 4.07
C PRO A 227 -2.85 9.13 3.68
N ALA A 228 -3.95 9.79 3.30
CA ALA A 228 -5.20 9.13 2.94
C ALA A 228 -5.04 8.18 1.73
N TYR A 229 -4.16 8.53 0.80
CA TYR A 229 -3.84 7.72 -0.37
C TYR A 229 -3.18 6.39 0.00
N ARG A 230 -2.43 6.34 1.11
CA ARG A 230 -1.89 5.10 1.65
C ARG A 230 -3.00 4.14 2.04
N LEU A 231 -4.06 4.63 2.71
CA LEU A 231 -5.16 3.79 3.16
C LEU A 231 -5.90 3.15 1.97
N ILE A 232 -6.11 3.91 0.89
CA ILE A 232 -6.70 3.37 -0.35
C ILE A 232 -5.83 2.24 -0.91
N GLN A 233 -4.52 2.48 -1.01
CA GLN A 233 -3.58 1.51 -1.56
C GLN A 233 -3.49 0.24 -0.69
N GLU A 234 -3.43 0.40 0.63
CA GLU A 234 -3.43 -0.72 1.58
C GLU A 234 -4.74 -1.51 1.55
N TYR A 235 -5.89 -0.83 1.42
CA TYR A 235 -7.20 -1.47 1.32
C TYR A 235 -7.32 -2.32 0.07
N PHE A 236 -6.92 -1.79 -1.09
CA PHE A 236 -6.97 -2.56 -2.33
C PHE A 236 -5.90 -3.65 -2.40
N LEU A 237 -4.80 -3.54 -1.65
CA LEU A 237 -3.75 -4.57 -1.54
C LEU A 237 -4.09 -5.70 -0.57
N LEU A 238 -4.45 -5.37 0.67
CA LEU A 238 -4.66 -6.31 1.77
C LEU A 238 -5.75 -5.78 2.72
N LYS A 239 -7.00 -5.78 2.24
CA LYS A 239 -8.19 -5.36 3.00
C LYS A 239 -8.33 -6.03 4.36
N GLU A 240 -7.83 -7.25 4.53
CA GLU A 240 -7.83 -7.97 5.80
C GLU A 240 -7.06 -7.22 6.89
N LYS A 241 -6.06 -6.40 6.53
CA LYS A 241 -5.40 -5.48 7.47
C LYS A 241 -6.40 -4.61 8.26
N PHE A 242 -7.56 -4.28 7.68
CA PHE A 242 -8.54 -3.41 8.32
C PHE A 242 -9.46 -4.13 9.32
N LEU A 243 -9.33 -5.45 9.46
CA LEU A 243 -10.10 -6.26 10.41
C LEU A 243 -9.42 -6.40 11.78
N TYR A 244 -8.42 -5.57 12.06
CA TYR A 244 -7.81 -5.44 13.37
C TYR A 244 -8.60 -4.48 14.24
N PHE A 245 -8.79 -4.85 15.50
CA PHE A 245 -9.33 -3.96 16.51
C PHE A 245 -8.55 -4.07 17.82
N ASP A 246 -8.45 -2.94 18.51
CA ASP A 246 -7.83 -2.84 19.82
C ASP A 246 -8.91 -2.68 20.88
N ILE A 247 -8.86 -3.49 21.93
CA ILE A 247 -9.56 -3.19 23.18
C ILE A 247 -8.64 -2.29 23.99
N VAL A 248 -9.06 -1.05 24.25
CA VAL A 248 -8.24 -0.02 24.92
C VAL A 248 -8.64 0.17 26.38
N ASN A 249 -7.77 0.81 27.17
CA ASN A 249 -7.94 1.09 28.60
C ASN A 249 -7.98 -0.17 29.51
N LEU A 250 -7.31 -1.24 29.07
CA LEU A 250 -7.36 -2.54 29.75
C LEU A 250 -6.79 -2.52 31.15
N LYS A 251 -5.64 -1.87 31.33
CA LYS A 251 -4.96 -1.82 32.63
C LYS A 251 -5.84 -1.25 33.73
N THR A 252 -6.65 -0.23 33.42
CA THR A 252 -7.58 0.35 34.38
C THR A 252 -8.70 -0.63 34.72
N ALA A 253 -9.29 -1.27 33.69
CA ALA A 253 -10.39 -2.21 33.86
C ALA A 253 -9.97 -3.49 34.60
N LEU A 254 -8.74 -3.98 34.38
CA LEU A 254 -8.25 -5.24 34.94
C LEU A 254 -7.66 -5.12 36.36
N ARG A 255 -7.41 -3.91 36.87
CA ARG A 255 -6.84 -3.70 38.23
C ARG A 255 -7.59 -4.39 39.35
N LYS A 256 -8.92 -4.52 39.21
CA LYS A 256 -9.80 -5.09 40.24
C LYS A 256 -10.01 -6.60 40.08
N ILE A 257 -9.43 -7.19 39.03
CA ILE A 257 -9.64 -8.58 38.65
C ILE A 257 -8.39 -9.38 39.03
N GLY A 258 -8.59 -10.42 39.84
CA GLY A 258 -7.56 -11.38 40.20
C GLY A 258 -7.76 -12.71 39.47
N GLY A 259 -6.73 -13.55 39.50
CA GLY A 259 -6.77 -14.89 38.91
C GLY A 259 -5.93 -14.98 37.66
N SER A 260 -6.19 -16.02 36.87
CA SER A 260 -5.46 -16.30 35.62
C SER A 260 -6.38 -16.32 34.39
N GLN A 261 -7.68 -16.24 34.58
CA GLN A 261 -8.67 -16.34 33.52
C GLN A 261 -9.75 -15.27 33.69
N PHE A 262 -10.17 -14.69 32.57
CA PHE A 262 -11.24 -13.71 32.52
C PHE A 262 -11.91 -13.73 31.15
N ARG A 263 -13.09 -13.12 31.03
CA ARG A 263 -13.86 -13.06 29.79
C ARG A 263 -14.27 -11.64 29.46
N PHE A 264 -14.02 -11.19 28.24
CA PHE A 264 -14.70 -10.01 27.73
C PHE A 264 -16.08 -10.39 27.24
N ARG A 265 -17.08 -9.60 27.62
CA ARG A 265 -18.43 -9.72 27.10
C ARG A 265 -18.84 -8.42 26.42
N PHE A 266 -19.08 -8.53 25.12
CA PHE A 266 -19.52 -7.44 24.26
C PHE A 266 -21.02 -7.55 24.09
N TYR A 267 -21.75 -6.73 24.83
CA TYR A 267 -23.20 -6.66 24.71
C TYR A 267 -23.61 -5.94 23.44
N LEU A 268 -24.54 -6.54 22.72
CA LEU A 268 -25.03 -5.99 21.47
C LEU A 268 -26.35 -5.23 21.71
N GLN A 269 -26.58 -4.23 20.88
CA GLN A 269 -27.87 -3.59 20.66
C GLN A 269 -28.83 -4.60 20.00
N GLU A 270 -30.12 -4.30 20.07
CA GLU A 270 -31.13 -5.13 19.41
C GLU A 270 -30.90 -5.13 17.90
N MET A 271 -30.83 -6.32 17.31
CA MET A 271 -30.59 -6.50 15.89
C MET A 271 -31.37 -7.69 15.33
N SER A 272 -31.85 -7.53 14.10
CA SER A 272 -32.56 -8.56 13.33
C SER A 272 -31.62 -9.64 12.77
N LEU A 273 -30.31 -9.38 12.76
CA LEU A 273 -29.29 -10.32 12.27
C LEU A 273 -29.17 -11.54 13.19
N VAL A 274 -28.97 -12.71 12.57
CA VAL A 274 -28.60 -13.94 13.26
C VAL A 274 -27.10 -13.88 13.54
N LEU A 275 -26.72 -14.11 14.80
CA LEU A 275 -25.32 -14.15 15.17
C LEU A 275 -24.63 -15.37 14.55
N PRO A 276 -23.44 -15.19 13.92
CA PRO A 276 -22.65 -16.31 13.45
C PRO A 276 -22.17 -17.13 14.64
N LYS A 277 -22.13 -18.46 14.53
CA LYS A 277 -21.47 -19.28 15.55
C LYS A 277 -19.98 -18.95 15.58
N LEU A 278 -19.50 -18.50 16.74
CA LEU A 278 -18.11 -18.16 16.96
C LEU A 278 -17.32 -19.32 17.55
N SER A 279 -16.02 -19.27 17.35
CA SER A 279 -15.02 -20.19 17.87
C SER A 279 -13.71 -19.42 18.04
N ALA A 280 -12.82 -19.91 18.92
CA ALA A 280 -11.61 -19.18 19.30
C ALA A 280 -10.68 -18.86 18.11
N ASP A 281 -10.66 -19.70 17.08
CA ASP A 281 -9.87 -19.50 15.85
C ASP A 281 -10.29 -18.26 15.04
N ARG A 282 -11.49 -17.72 15.26
CA ARG A 282 -11.97 -16.49 14.61
C ARG A 282 -11.33 -15.22 15.13
N PHE A 283 -10.64 -15.28 16.26
CA PHE A 283 -9.93 -14.14 16.82
C PHE A 283 -8.49 -14.53 17.11
N LYS A 284 -7.55 -13.88 16.42
CA LYS A 284 -6.13 -14.16 16.56
C LYS A 284 -5.45 -13.06 17.35
N LEU A 285 -4.61 -13.48 18.29
CA LEU A 285 -3.69 -12.62 19.02
C LEU A 285 -2.33 -12.65 18.32
N TYR A 286 -1.50 -11.63 18.61
CA TYR A 286 -0.10 -11.57 18.17
C TYR A 286 0.08 -11.71 16.66
N THR A 287 -0.80 -11.05 15.91
CA THR A 287 -0.69 -10.99 14.46
C THR A 287 -0.21 -9.60 14.02
N THR A 288 0.47 -9.55 12.88
CA THR A 288 0.82 -8.30 12.20
C THR A 288 0.85 -8.51 10.69
N PRO A 289 0.49 -7.50 9.89
CA PRO A 289 0.78 -7.51 8.47
C PRO A 289 2.29 -7.67 8.22
N ALA A 290 2.64 -8.38 7.15
CA ALA A 290 4.00 -8.50 6.67
C ALA A 290 4.05 -8.24 5.18
N ILE A 291 5.15 -7.66 4.73
CA ILE A 291 5.33 -7.19 3.36
C ILE A 291 6.58 -7.82 2.75
N ASN A 292 6.54 -8.19 1.48
CA ASN A 292 7.66 -8.77 0.75
C ASN A 292 8.65 -7.68 0.35
N LEU A 293 9.30 -7.09 1.36
CA LEU A 293 10.37 -6.10 1.22
C LEU A 293 11.51 -6.44 2.18
N PHE A 294 12.73 -6.34 1.69
CA PHE A 294 13.92 -6.60 2.48
C PHE A 294 15.11 -5.76 2.01
N GLN A 295 16.01 -5.44 2.94
CA GLN A 295 17.25 -4.76 2.61
C GLN A 295 18.21 -5.70 1.85
N HIS A 296 18.87 -5.13 0.85
CA HIS A 296 19.87 -5.80 0.02
C HIS A 296 20.92 -4.77 -0.46
N GLU A 297 22.03 -5.24 -1.00
CA GLU A 297 23.05 -4.37 -1.62
C GLU A 297 23.06 -4.48 -3.14
N ALA A 298 23.43 -3.40 -3.82
CA ALA A 298 23.73 -3.37 -5.24
C ALA A 298 25.16 -3.87 -5.53
N GLU A 299 25.35 -4.49 -6.70
CA GLU A 299 26.68 -4.74 -7.25
C GLU A 299 27.42 -3.40 -7.40
N SER A 300 28.63 -3.31 -6.85
CA SER A 300 29.43 -2.09 -6.95
C SER A 300 29.87 -1.86 -8.40
N PHE A 301 29.82 -0.61 -8.85
CA PHE A 301 30.29 -0.23 -10.17
C PHE A 301 31.24 0.95 -10.12
N LEU A 302 32.08 1.08 -11.15
CA LEU A 302 33.03 2.18 -11.26
C LEU A 302 32.36 3.35 -11.98
N ASN A 303 32.28 4.49 -11.33
CA ASN A 303 31.83 5.73 -11.93
C ASN A 303 33.05 6.53 -12.41
N ASP A 304 33.13 6.75 -13.72
CA ASP A 304 34.19 7.52 -14.37
C ASP A 304 33.74 8.90 -14.84
N TYR A 305 32.52 9.31 -14.47
CA TYR A 305 31.86 10.56 -14.85
C TYR A 305 31.65 10.77 -16.36
N LYS A 306 31.88 9.74 -17.19
CA LYS A 306 31.70 9.81 -18.65
C LYS A 306 30.40 9.21 -19.12
N ARG A 307 29.80 8.33 -18.32
CA ARG A 307 28.51 7.70 -18.61
C ARG A 307 27.40 8.48 -17.94
N PHE A 308 26.31 8.66 -18.69
CA PHE A 308 25.12 9.32 -18.19
C PHE A 308 24.39 8.46 -17.14
N GLU A 309 24.42 7.14 -17.28
CA GLU A 309 23.66 6.21 -16.45
C GLU A 309 24.38 4.88 -16.25
N TYR A 310 24.03 4.20 -15.17
CA TYR A 310 24.57 2.89 -14.78
C TYR A 310 23.42 1.94 -14.42
N PRO A 311 23.44 0.68 -14.87
CA PRO A 311 22.44 -0.30 -14.44
C PRO A 311 22.68 -0.70 -12.98
N LEU A 312 21.61 -0.73 -12.19
CA LEU A 312 21.62 -1.26 -10.83
C LEU A 312 21.20 -2.73 -10.84
N ARG A 313 22.00 -3.57 -10.19
CA ARG A 313 21.73 -5.00 -10.03
C ARG A 313 21.90 -5.40 -8.57
N PRO A 314 20.96 -6.12 -7.96
CA PRO A 314 21.18 -6.69 -6.64
C PRO A 314 22.30 -7.74 -6.68
N VAL A 315 23.14 -7.75 -5.65
CA VAL A 315 24.23 -8.73 -5.52
C VAL A 315 23.66 -10.17 -5.61
N ARG A 316 24.33 -11.05 -6.35
CA ARG A 316 23.98 -12.49 -6.50
C ARG A 316 22.58 -12.75 -7.11
N ASN A 317 22.03 -11.82 -7.89
CA ASN A 317 20.73 -11.98 -8.54
C ASN A 317 20.79 -12.74 -9.90
N SER A 318 21.59 -13.81 -9.99
CA SER A 318 21.82 -14.53 -11.26
C SER A 318 20.53 -15.15 -11.83
N ASN A 319 19.62 -15.60 -10.97
CA ASN A 319 18.32 -16.17 -11.33
C ASN A 319 17.19 -15.13 -11.38
N GLN A 320 17.50 -13.82 -11.33
CA GLN A 320 16.51 -12.72 -11.38
C GLN A 320 15.39 -12.83 -10.31
N GLN A 321 15.72 -13.40 -9.15
CA GLN A 321 14.80 -13.59 -8.03
C GLN A 321 14.47 -12.29 -7.28
N TYR A 322 15.29 -11.25 -7.44
CA TYR A 322 15.16 -9.98 -6.73
C TYR A 322 14.80 -8.83 -7.66
N HIS A 323 13.75 -8.10 -7.30
CA HIS A 323 13.28 -6.90 -7.97
C HIS A 323 13.58 -5.69 -7.10
N ILE A 324 14.14 -4.62 -7.68
CA ILE A 324 14.49 -3.41 -6.92
C ILE A 324 13.23 -2.57 -6.68
N TYR A 325 12.77 -2.53 -5.43
CA TYR A 325 11.66 -1.67 -5.00
C TYR A 325 12.10 -0.21 -4.89
N SER A 326 13.15 0.07 -4.11
CA SER A 326 13.71 1.41 -3.94
C SER A 326 15.22 1.39 -3.78
N VAL A 327 15.84 2.54 -4.09
CA VAL A 327 17.26 2.79 -3.84
C VAL A 327 17.36 3.68 -2.62
N GLY A 328 18.10 3.23 -1.62
CA GLY A 328 18.35 3.93 -0.38
C GLY A 328 19.61 4.79 -0.46
N ARG A 329 20.54 4.57 0.46
CA ARG A 329 21.80 5.31 0.53
C ARG A 329 22.70 4.95 -0.65
N VAL A 330 23.27 5.98 -1.29
CA VAL A 330 24.25 5.81 -2.37
C VAL A 330 25.54 6.54 -2.00
N GLU A 331 26.65 5.80 -2.03
CA GLU A 331 27.97 6.32 -1.68
C GLU A 331 28.98 6.05 -2.79
N GLY A 332 29.77 7.06 -3.14
CA GLY A 332 30.96 6.94 -3.97
C GLY A 332 32.22 6.97 -3.12
N ASN A 333 33.05 5.93 -3.21
CA ASN A 333 34.34 5.90 -2.52
C ASN A 333 35.48 6.21 -3.50
N ASN A 334 36.18 7.32 -3.26
CA ASN A 334 37.33 7.72 -4.05
C ASN A 334 38.63 7.24 -3.37
N ARG A 335 39.17 6.12 -3.86
CA ARG A 335 40.38 5.51 -3.28
C ARG A 335 41.62 6.42 -3.33
N LYS A 336 41.70 7.35 -4.29
CA LYS A 336 42.87 8.23 -4.45
C LYS A 336 42.83 9.42 -3.49
N LEU A 337 41.66 9.99 -3.28
CA LEU A 337 41.46 11.16 -2.42
C LEU A 337 41.12 10.78 -0.97
N ALA A 338 40.85 9.49 -0.69
CA ALA A 338 40.33 9.00 0.58
C ALA A 338 39.04 9.74 1.01
N THR A 339 38.27 10.23 0.04
CA THR A 339 37.01 10.93 0.25
C THR A 339 35.83 10.02 -0.06
N LYS A 340 34.73 10.23 0.68
CA LYS A 340 33.43 9.61 0.43
C LYS A 340 32.45 10.67 -0.05
N ASN A 341 31.88 10.44 -1.23
CA ASN A 341 30.78 11.24 -1.74
C ASN A 341 29.47 10.57 -1.32
N VAL A 342 28.64 11.28 -0.56
CA VAL A 342 27.28 10.84 -0.24
C VAL A 342 26.33 11.51 -1.21
N TYR A 343 25.62 10.70 -2.00
CA TYR A 343 24.69 11.20 -2.98
C TYR A 343 23.31 11.36 -2.38
N LYS A 344 22.71 12.54 -2.58
CA LYS A 344 21.31 12.80 -2.17
C LYS A 344 20.36 12.43 -3.31
N SER A 345 19.17 11.93 -2.99
CA SER A 345 18.14 11.73 -4.01
C SER A 345 17.68 13.10 -4.54
N MET A 346 17.59 13.25 -5.87
CA MET A 346 17.24 14.51 -6.51
C MET A 346 15.90 15.10 -6.03
N GLY A 347 14.91 14.26 -5.72
CA GLY A 347 13.60 14.71 -5.23
C GLY A 347 13.60 15.28 -3.80
N LEU A 348 14.70 15.12 -3.06
CA LEU A 348 14.88 15.60 -1.68
C LEU A 348 15.94 16.70 -1.58
N SER A 349 16.50 17.15 -2.71
CA SER A 349 17.52 18.21 -2.72
C SER A 349 16.86 19.57 -2.76
N ASP A 350 17.34 20.48 -1.92
CA ASP A 350 16.99 21.90 -1.97
C ASP A 350 17.61 22.51 -3.24
N PRO A 351 16.81 23.08 -4.16
CA PRO A 351 17.32 23.74 -5.36
C PRO A 351 18.26 24.90 -5.03
N ASP A 352 18.03 25.59 -3.92
CA ASP A 352 18.75 26.81 -3.55
C ASP A 352 20.10 26.51 -2.86
N ASN A 353 20.33 25.26 -2.43
CA ASN A 353 21.51 24.86 -1.69
C ASN A 353 22.18 23.61 -2.28
N ASN A 354 22.45 23.67 -3.60
CA ASN A 354 22.98 22.58 -4.42
C ASN A 354 24.48 22.34 -4.20
N THR A 355 24.88 22.05 -2.96
CA THR A 355 26.28 21.84 -2.54
C THR A 355 26.69 20.37 -2.52
N SER A 356 25.77 19.45 -2.76
CA SER A 356 25.99 18.00 -2.68
C SER A 356 25.70 17.33 -4.03
N PRO A 357 26.42 16.28 -4.41
CA PRO A 357 26.09 15.50 -5.59
C PRO A 357 24.75 14.78 -5.38
N VAL A 358 23.95 14.68 -6.45
CA VAL A 358 22.62 14.07 -6.43
C VAL A 358 22.54 12.88 -7.36
N PHE A 359 21.62 11.97 -7.07
CA PHE A 359 21.29 10.85 -7.94
C PHE A 359 19.81 10.84 -8.30
N GLN A 360 19.51 10.29 -9.47
CA GLN A 360 18.16 10.00 -9.93
C GLN A 360 18.09 8.58 -10.47
N THR A 361 16.95 7.91 -10.30
CA THR A 361 16.73 6.55 -10.78
C THR A 361 15.64 6.52 -11.83
N PHE A 362 15.82 5.65 -12.83
CA PHE A 362 14.88 5.47 -13.95
C PHE A 362 14.66 3.98 -14.20
N ASN A 363 13.49 3.61 -14.67
CA ASN A 363 13.24 2.25 -15.15
C ASN A 363 13.33 2.26 -16.67
N ARG A 364 14.14 1.36 -17.24
CA ARG A 364 14.19 1.16 -18.70
C ARG A 364 13.70 -0.22 -19.08
N GLN A 365 12.78 -0.24 -20.03
CA GLN A 365 12.34 -1.44 -20.71
C GLN A 365 13.40 -1.85 -21.73
N SER A 366 14.02 -3.01 -21.51
CA SER A 366 14.84 -3.67 -22.53
C SER A 366 13.93 -4.62 -23.32
N GLN A 367 14.02 -4.60 -24.66
CA GLN A 367 13.16 -5.44 -25.51
C GLN A 367 13.25 -6.92 -25.08
N GLY A 368 12.17 -7.44 -24.49
CA GLY A 368 12.06 -8.84 -24.08
C GLY A 368 12.66 -9.21 -22.71
N GLN A 369 13.09 -8.25 -21.89
CA GLN A 369 13.59 -8.49 -20.52
C GLN A 369 12.81 -7.67 -19.48
N HIS A 370 12.91 -8.09 -18.20
CA HIS A 370 12.38 -7.35 -17.06
C HIS A 370 12.92 -5.91 -16.99
N ASP A 371 12.11 -5.00 -16.44
CA ASP A 371 12.49 -3.61 -16.19
C ASP A 371 13.79 -3.54 -15.40
N THR A 372 14.84 -2.99 -16.03
CA THR A 372 16.12 -2.77 -15.37
C THR A 372 16.12 -1.36 -14.80
N LYS A 373 16.43 -1.23 -13.50
CA LYS A 373 16.58 0.06 -12.86
C LYS A 373 17.97 0.62 -13.14
N TYR A 374 18.02 1.87 -13.59
CA TYR A 374 19.23 2.62 -13.85
C TYR A 374 19.38 3.75 -12.83
N ILE A 375 20.61 4.16 -12.57
CA ILE A 375 20.96 5.32 -11.76
C ILE A 375 21.81 6.30 -12.58
N SER A 376 21.49 7.58 -12.47
CA SER A 376 22.26 8.70 -13.03
C SER A 376 22.68 9.63 -11.91
N PHE A 377 23.76 10.38 -12.15
CA PHE A 377 24.36 11.28 -11.18
C PHE A 377 24.49 12.69 -11.76
N SER A 378 24.19 13.68 -10.94
CA SER A 378 24.41 15.10 -11.24
C SER A 378 25.28 15.72 -10.17
N TYR A 379 26.16 16.62 -10.58
CA TYR A 379 27.22 17.18 -9.75
C TYR A 379 27.14 18.70 -9.73
N PRO A 380 27.29 19.34 -8.56
CA PRO A 380 27.58 20.76 -8.47
C PRO A 380 28.92 21.10 -9.15
N GLU A 381 29.06 22.32 -9.66
CA GLU A 381 30.32 22.81 -10.26
C GLU A 381 31.51 22.75 -9.29
N SER A 382 31.25 22.78 -7.98
CA SER A 382 32.26 22.72 -6.92
C SER A 382 32.87 21.32 -6.70
N VAL A 383 32.28 20.26 -7.26
CA VAL A 383 32.76 18.88 -7.05
C VAL A 383 33.77 18.51 -8.15
N PRO A 384 35.05 18.23 -7.83
CA PRO A 384 36.06 17.90 -8.83
C PRO A 384 35.84 16.49 -9.40
N LEU A 385 35.58 16.39 -10.72
CA LEU A 385 35.24 15.15 -11.44
C LEU A 385 36.45 14.41 -12.04
N GLU A 386 37.60 14.45 -11.38
CA GLU A 386 38.86 13.99 -11.98
C GLU A 386 39.19 12.53 -11.66
N ASN A 387 38.70 12.01 -10.53
CA ASN A 387 39.11 10.72 -9.99
C ASN A 387 37.94 9.76 -9.91
N ARG A 388 38.04 8.63 -10.62
CA ARG A 388 37.04 7.56 -10.59
C ARG A 388 36.75 7.12 -9.16
N GLU A 389 35.49 6.81 -8.90
CA GLU A 389 35.01 6.34 -7.61
C GLU A 389 34.29 5.00 -7.77
N THR A 390 34.35 4.18 -6.71
CA THR A 390 33.55 2.96 -6.64
C THR A 390 32.24 3.29 -5.95
N VAL A 391 31.14 3.13 -6.66
CA VAL A 391 29.79 3.42 -6.14
C VAL A 391 29.19 2.16 -5.55
N THR A 392 28.61 2.31 -4.36
CA THR A 392 27.80 1.30 -3.67
C THR A 392 26.43 1.90 -3.35
N ALA A 393 25.38 1.09 -3.46
CA ALA A 393 24.02 1.49 -3.16
C ALA A 393 23.31 0.45 -2.29
N GLU A 394 22.64 0.94 -1.25
CA GLU A 394 21.67 0.16 -0.48
C GLU A 394 20.37 0.06 -1.28
N LEU A 395 19.82 -1.14 -1.38
CA LEU A 395 18.59 -1.44 -2.10
C LEU A 395 17.55 -1.98 -1.13
N THR A 396 16.30 -1.63 -1.36
CA THR A 396 15.19 -2.43 -0.86
C THR A 396 14.67 -3.26 -2.02
N CYS A 397 14.59 -4.57 -1.82
CA CYS A 397 14.19 -5.54 -2.83
C CYS A 397 12.90 -6.27 -2.45
N SER A 398 12.24 -6.83 -3.46
CA SER A 398 11.14 -7.79 -3.34
C SER A 398 11.44 -9.04 -4.18
N ASN A 399 10.61 -10.08 -4.05
CA ASN A 399 10.66 -11.29 -4.86
C ASN A 399 9.72 -11.24 -6.08
N GLY A 400 9.28 -10.03 -6.48
CA GLY A 400 8.37 -9.83 -7.60
C GLY A 400 7.07 -10.63 -7.44
N LYS A 401 6.73 -11.43 -8.47
CA LYS A 401 5.51 -12.24 -8.53
C LYS A 401 5.63 -13.59 -7.81
N HIS A 402 6.81 -14.02 -7.37
CA HIS A 402 6.98 -15.33 -6.69
C HIS A 402 6.11 -15.55 -5.45
N PRO A 403 5.90 -14.54 -4.57
CA PRO A 403 5.05 -14.69 -3.39
C PRO A 403 3.64 -15.19 -3.65
N SER A 404 3.05 -14.94 -4.84
CA SER A 404 1.68 -15.38 -5.16
C SER A 404 1.54 -16.90 -5.28
N LYS A 405 2.66 -17.64 -5.37
CA LYS A 405 2.69 -19.10 -5.39
C LYS A 405 2.62 -19.71 -3.98
N LEU A 406 2.86 -18.92 -2.94
CA LEU A 406 2.83 -19.35 -1.55
C LEU A 406 1.40 -19.48 -1.05
N LYS A 407 1.18 -20.44 -0.16
CA LYS A 407 -0.10 -20.70 0.51
C LYS A 407 -0.07 -20.23 1.96
N GLN A 408 -1.21 -20.32 2.61
CA GLN A 408 -1.30 -20.18 4.06
C GLN A 408 -0.38 -21.21 4.75
N GLY A 409 0.45 -20.76 5.69
CA GLY A 409 1.40 -21.60 6.43
C GLY A 409 2.83 -21.65 5.87
N ASP A 410 3.03 -21.26 4.60
CA ASP A 410 4.31 -21.43 3.90
C ASP A 410 5.40 -20.43 4.36
N ILE A 411 5.01 -19.30 4.97
CA ILE A 411 5.95 -18.30 5.51
C ILE A 411 6.24 -18.66 6.97
N SER A 412 7.19 -19.58 7.18
CA SER A 412 7.46 -20.17 8.51
C SER A 412 8.94 -20.47 8.77
N LYS A 413 9.85 -20.00 7.90
CA LYS A 413 11.30 -20.20 8.07
C LYS A 413 11.92 -19.03 8.85
N ARG A 414 12.73 -19.40 9.85
CA ARG A 414 13.42 -18.46 10.74
C ARG A 414 14.61 -17.81 10.05
N THR A 415 14.75 -16.51 10.27
CA THR A 415 15.98 -15.76 10.02
C THR A 415 16.78 -15.62 11.32
N SER A 416 18.03 -15.15 11.24
CA SER A 416 18.92 -15.02 12.39
C SER A 416 18.42 -14.06 13.49
N GLY A 417 17.49 -13.17 13.18
CA GLY A 417 16.93 -12.20 14.14
C GLY A 417 15.69 -12.67 14.89
N MET A 418 15.12 -13.83 14.55
CA MET A 418 13.85 -14.28 15.10
C MET A 418 14.02 -15.22 16.29
N SER A 419 13.30 -14.94 17.38
CA SER A 419 13.40 -15.72 18.64
C SER A 419 12.94 -17.18 18.48
N GLU A 420 13.62 -18.10 19.16
CA GLU A 420 13.22 -19.52 19.21
C GLU A 420 11.99 -19.77 20.09
N MET A 421 11.64 -18.82 20.97
CA MET A 421 10.54 -18.92 21.93
C MET A 421 9.15 -18.78 21.28
N VAL A 422 9.09 -18.58 19.97
CA VAL A 422 7.86 -18.31 19.21
C VAL A 422 7.87 -19.12 17.93
N ASP A 423 6.74 -19.72 17.60
CA ASP A 423 6.45 -20.23 16.26
C ASP A 423 5.66 -19.20 15.49
N PHE A 424 5.80 -19.17 14.16
CA PHE A 424 5.08 -18.22 13.34
C PHE A 424 4.75 -18.81 11.98
N SER A 425 3.65 -18.34 11.41
CA SER A 425 3.22 -18.67 10.07
C SER A 425 2.31 -17.59 9.51
N ASN A 426 2.25 -17.45 8.19
CA ASN A 426 1.21 -16.62 7.59
C ASN A 426 -0.17 -17.29 7.69
N ILE A 427 -1.18 -16.52 8.05
CA ILE A 427 -2.57 -17.00 8.21
C ILE A 427 -3.44 -16.71 6.99
N ILE A 428 -2.92 -15.97 6.01
CA ILE A 428 -3.59 -15.71 4.72
C ILE A 428 -2.54 -15.92 3.62
N ALA A 429 -2.98 -16.39 2.44
CA ALA A 429 -2.11 -16.45 1.27
C ALA A 429 -1.59 -15.05 0.91
N PRO A 430 -0.32 -14.87 0.51
CA PRO A 430 0.20 -13.56 0.15
C PRO A 430 -0.53 -12.97 -1.06
N SER A 431 -0.74 -11.65 -1.04
CA SER A 431 -1.34 -10.91 -2.15
C SER A 431 -0.44 -10.92 -3.38
N GLU A 432 -1.02 -10.69 -4.55
CA GLU A 432 -0.23 -10.55 -5.78
C GLU A 432 0.52 -9.21 -5.79
N SER A 433 1.79 -9.24 -6.20
CA SER A 433 2.55 -8.02 -6.48
C SER A 433 2.02 -7.33 -7.74
N GLN A 434 1.94 -6.01 -7.75
CA GLN A 434 1.50 -5.23 -8.90
C GLN A 434 2.64 -4.38 -9.44
N ASP A 435 2.88 -4.48 -10.75
CA ASP A 435 3.88 -3.68 -11.44
C ASP A 435 3.37 -2.25 -11.65
N VAL A 436 4.29 -1.30 -11.79
CA VAL A 436 3.94 0.10 -12.10
C VAL A 436 3.50 0.18 -13.56
N PRO A 437 2.41 0.88 -13.90
CA PRO A 437 2.04 1.10 -15.28
C PRO A 437 3.14 1.89 -15.97
N SER A 438 3.53 1.53 -17.19
CA SER A 438 4.59 2.21 -17.95
C SER A 438 4.02 3.15 -19.02
N GLY A 439 4.84 4.09 -19.51
CA GLY A 439 4.51 4.97 -20.63
C GLY A 439 3.38 5.96 -20.34
N ASN A 440 2.51 6.20 -21.32
CA ASN A 440 1.47 7.25 -21.26
C ASN A 440 0.45 7.08 -20.13
N ALA A 441 0.29 5.88 -19.56
CA ALA A 441 -0.59 5.67 -18.41
C ALA A 441 -0.13 6.46 -17.17
N ILE A 442 1.19 6.65 -16.99
CA ILE A 442 1.76 7.45 -15.89
C ILE A 442 1.36 8.93 -16.02
N LEU A 443 1.42 9.47 -17.23
CA LEU A 443 1.05 10.85 -17.56
C LEU A 443 -0.40 11.14 -17.20
N TRP A 444 -1.31 10.27 -17.64
CA TRP A 444 -2.73 10.42 -17.33
C TRP A 444 -2.99 10.37 -15.83
N ARG A 445 -2.32 9.48 -15.09
CA ARG A 445 -2.47 9.40 -13.62
C ARG A 445 -1.97 10.65 -12.92
N LEU A 446 -0.84 11.23 -13.35
CA LEU A 446 -0.35 12.51 -12.85
C LEU A 446 -1.38 13.62 -13.09
N LEU A 447 -1.85 13.74 -14.33
CA LEU A 447 -2.85 14.74 -14.69
C LEU A 447 -4.14 14.57 -13.88
N SER A 448 -4.61 13.33 -13.71
CA SER A 448 -5.78 13.02 -12.89
C SER A 448 -5.59 13.46 -11.44
N HIS A 449 -4.45 13.17 -10.79
CA HIS A 449 -4.21 13.64 -9.41
C HIS A 449 -4.13 15.16 -9.29
N LEU A 450 -3.47 15.82 -10.24
CA LEU A 450 -3.40 17.28 -10.26
C LEU A 450 -4.78 17.92 -10.50
N SER A 451 -5.62 17.32 -11.34
CA SER A 451 -6.98 17.81 -11.60
C SER A 451 -7.96 17.50 -10.48
N LEU A 452 -7.82 16.35 -9.81
CA LEU A 452 -8.71 15.91 -8.73
C LEU A 452 -8.51 16.69 -7.44
N ASN A 453 -7.35 17.35 -7.26
CA ASN A 453 -7.19 18.32 -6.17
C ASN A 453 -8.01 19.60 -6.37
N TYR A 454 -8.47 19.89 -7.59
CA TYR A 454 -9.26 21.09 -7.96
C TYR A 454 -10.74 20.79 -8.18
N LEU A 455 -11.10 19.55 -8.50
CA LEU A 455 -12.49 19.11 -8.68
C LEU A 455 -13.05 18.55 -7.37
N SER A 456 -14.23 19.01 -7.00
CA SER A 456 -14.90 18.59 -5.77
C SER A 456 -15.08 17.07 -5.75
N LEU A 457 -14.59 16.39 -4.70
CA LEU A 457 -14.95 15.00 -4.38
C LEU A 457 -16.45 14.82 -4.10
N ALA A 458 -17.23 15.90 -4.17
CA ALA A 458 -18.69 15.90 -4.15
C ALA A 458 -19.34 15.36 -5.43
N ASP A 459 -18.59 14.64 -6.27
CA ASP A 459 -19.09 14.01 -7.47
C ASP A 459 -18.68 12.53 -7.49
N ALA A 460 -19.63 11.67 -7.86
CA ALA A 460 -19.43 10.22 -7.82
C ALA A 460 -18.40 9.75 -8.86
N ASP A 461 -18.37 10.35 -10.05
CA ASP A 461 -17.44 9.95 -11.11
C ASP A 461 -16.02 10.37 -10.76
N ASN A 462 -15.84 11.55 -10.15
CA ASN A 462 -14.54 11.97 -9.63
C ASN A 462 -14.03 11.06 -8.51
N LEU A 463 -14.90 10.66 -7.57
CA LEU A 463 -14.52 9.73 -6.50
C LEU A 463 -14.16 8.35 -7.07
N LYS A 464 -14.93 7.83 -8.02
CA LYS A 464 -14.62 6.57 -8.71
C LYS A 464 -13.28 6.67 -9.42
N ALA A 465 -13.08 7.72 -10.22
CA ALA A 465 -11.83 7.95 -10.92
C ALA A 465 -10.64 7.98 -9.95
N LEU A 466 -10.75 8.70 -8.82
CA LEU A 466 -9.71 8.73 -7.79
C LEU A 466 -9.38 7.33 -7.26
N LEU A 467 -10.40 6.53 -6.90
CA LEU A 467 -10.20 5.19 -6.36
C LEU A 467 -9.61 4.24 -7.42
N GLU A 468 -10.04 4.34 -8.67
CA GLU A 468 -9.52 3.52 -9.78
C GLU A 468 -8.04 3.76 -10.03
N LEU A 469 -7.52 4.97 -9.77
CA LEU A 469 -6.09 5.25 -9.88
C LEU A 469 -5.24 4.34 -8.97
N TYR A 470 -5.81 3.76 -7.91
CA TYR A 470 -5.11 2.87 -6.97
C TYR A 470 -5.28 1.38 -7.27
N ILE A 471 -6.00 1.01 -8.33
CA ILE A 471 -6.08 -0.36 -8.82
C ILE A 471 -5.15 -0.50 -10.02
N PHE A 472 -3.97 -1.09 -9.84
CA PHE A 472 -2.96 -1.15 -10.90
C PHE A 472 -3.35 -2.24 -11.91
N SER A 473 -3.39 -1.86 -13.18
CA SER A 473 -3.82 -2.69 -14.32
C SER A 473 -2.74 -3.71 -14.72
N GLY A 474 -2.52 -4.72 -13.87
CA GLY A 474 -1.51 -5.76 -14.11
C GLY A 474 -2.01 -7.03 -14.80
N ASP A 475 -3.28 -7.39 -14.65
CA ASP A 475 -3.86 -8.57 -15.30
C ASP A 475 -5.39 -8.52 -15.25
N ALA A 476 -6.06 -8.63 -16.40
CA ALA A 476 -7.53 -8.67 -16.48
C ALA A 476 -8.14 -9.89 -15.76
N GLY A 477 -7.31 -10.86 -15.34
CA GLY A 477 -7.69 -12.05 -14.59
C GLY A 477 -7.53 -11.96 -13.06
N ASN A 478 -6.99 -10.87 -12.50
CA ASN A 478 -6.82 -10.76 -11.06
C ASN A 478 -8.20 -10.58 -10.38
N LYS A 479 -8.65 -11.62 -9.67
CA LYS A 479 -9.96 -11.67 -8.98
C LYS A 479 -10.14 -10.55 -7.95
N GLN A 480 -9.06 -10.15 -7.26
CA GLN A 480 -9.11 -9.07 -6.27
C GLN A 480 -9.32 -7.72 -6.95
N ASN A 481 -8.65 -7.46 -8.08
CA ASN A 481 -8.87 -6.24 -8.85
C ASN A 481 -10.29 -6.15 -9.41
N VAL A 482 -10.85 -7.26 -9.89
CA VAL A 482 -12.26 -7.33 -10.34
C VAL A 482 -13.20 -6.99 -9.17
N ALA A 483 -13.00 -7.59 -8.00
CA ALA A 483 -13.79 -7.30 -6.82
C ALA A 483 -13.64 -5.84 -6.36
N ASN A 484 -12.44 -5.27 -6.41
CA ASN A 484 -12.18 -3.87 -6.05
C ASN A 484 -12.90 -2.91 -7.01
N ARG A 485 -12.86 -3.17 -8.32
CA ARG A 485 -13.62 -2.40 -9.31
C ARG A 485 -15.12 -2.52 -9.11
N SER A 486 -15.62 -3.70 -8.73
CA SER A 486 -17.03 -3.89 -8.39
C SER A 486 -17.48 -2.97 -7.25
N ARG A 487 -16.68 -2.85 -6.18
CA ARG A 487 -16.94 -1.91 -5.07
C ARG A 487 -16.92 -0.44 -5.50
N ILE A 488 -16.00 -0.06 -6.37
CA ILE A 488 -15.94 1.30 -6.90
C ILE A 488 -17.18 1.60 -7.76
N ASN A 489 -17.52 0.69 -8.66
CA ASN A 489 -18.65 0.85 -9.56
C ASN A 489 -20.00 0.87 -8.84
N SER A 490 -20.10 0.27 -7.65
CA SER A 490 -21.31 0.36 -6.83
C SER A 490 -21.60 1.76 -6.29
N ILE A 491 -20.67 2.72 -6.32
CA ILE A 491 -20.97 4.10 -5.92
C ILE A 491 -21.98 4.69 -6.92
N GLN A 492 -23.16 5.07 -6.46
CA GLN A 492 -24.23 5.60 -7.31
C GLN A 492 -24.23 7.13 -7.32
N SER A 493 -24.11 7.75 -6.14
CA SER A 493 -24.08 9.21 -6.00
C SER A 493 -23.28 9.63 -4.77
N VAL A 494 -22.74 10.85 -4.83
CA VAL A 494 -22.10 11.54 -3.70
C VAL A 494 -22.78 12.90 -3.56
N THR A 495 -23.29 13.19 -2.37
CA THR A 495 -23.92 14.48 -2.06
C THR A 495 -23.12 15.15 -0.96
N VAL A 496 -22.72 16.40 -1.16
CA VAL A 496 -21.99 17.17 -0.14
C VAL A 496 -22.75 18.45 0.16
N GLN A 497 -23.07 18.65 1.43
CA GLN A 497 -23.81 19.81 1.91
C GLN A 497 -23.04 20.51 3.03
N ALA A 498 -22.93 21.84 2.96
CA ALA A 498 -22.39 22.60 4.07
C ALA A 498 -23.35 22.53 5.26
N CYS A 499 -22.82 22.27 6.46
CA CYS A 499 -23.62 22.25 7.67
C CYS A 499 -22.84 22.83 8.87
N ASP A 500 -23.59 23.31 9.87
CA ASP A 500 -23.03 23.79 11.12
C ASP A 500 -23.32 22.77 12.23
N ARG A 501 -22.31 22.50 13.06
CA ARG A 501 -22.41 21.61 14.22
C ARG A 501 -21.67 22.20 15.40
N LEU A 502 -22.14 21.87 16.60
CA LEU A 502 -21.38 22.05 17.82
C LEU A 502 -20.46 20.84 17.98
N VAL A 503 -19.15 21.07 17.85
CA VAL A 503 -18.12 20.06 18.07
C VAL A 503 -17.33 20.51 19.30
N ASP A 504 -17.33 19.71 20.36
CA ASP A 504 -16.73 20.05 21.67
C ASP A 504 -17.17 21.42 22.22
N GLY A 505 -18.43 21.79 21.97
CA GLY A 505 -19.02 23.06 22.43
C GLY A 505 -18.68 24.28 21.56
N ILE A 506 -17.92 24.12 20.48
CA ILE A 506 -17.58 25.17 19.53
C ILE A 506 -18.45 25.02 18.28
N SER A 507 -19.07 26.11 17.83
CA SER A 507 -19.79 26.13 16.56
C SER A 507 -18.77 26.11 15.42
N MET A 508 -18.73 25.01 14.68
CA MET A 508 -17.87 24.83 13.53
C MET A 508 -18.71 24.65 12.27
N ARG A 509 -18.17 25.11 11.13
CA ARG A 509 -18.76 24.88 9.81
C ARG A 509 -18.04 23.73 9.13
N GLY A 510 -18.81 22.76 8.67
CA GLY A 510 -18.33 21.53 8.08
C GLY A 510 -19.12 21.10 6.86
N GLN A 511 -18.93 19.85 6.50
CA GLN A 511 -19.58 19.19 5.37
C GLN A 511 -20.25 17.91 5.83
N SER A 512 -21.53 17.75 5.47
CA SER A 512 -22.23 16.46 5.49
C SER A 512 -22.03 15.80 4.14
N ILE A 513 -21.56 14.56 4.15
CA ILE A 513 -21.20 13.79 2.96
C ILE A 513 -22.02 12.51 2.97
N ASP A 514 -22.95 12.40 2.03
CA ASP A 514 -23.79 11.23 1.85
C ASP A 514 -23.36 10.49 0.59
N VAL A 515 -22.98 9.23 0.73
CA VAL A 515 -22.61 8.36 -0.38
C VAL A 515 -23.63 7.25 -0.51
N VAL A 516 -24.28 7.15 -1.67
CA VAL A 516 -25.22 6.07 -1.98
C VAL A 516 -24.47 4.97 -2.72
N VAL A 517 -24.61 3.73 -2.26
CA VAL A 517 -23.96 2.56 -2.87
C VAL A 517 -24.96 1.44 -3.17
N ASP A 518 -24.72 0.73 -4.26
CA ASP A 518 -25.39 -0.53 -4.58
C ASP A 518 -24.75 -1.69 -3.79
N PRO A 519 -25.49 -2.38 -2.90
CA PRO A 519 -24.94 -3.51 -2.14
C PRO A 519 -24.48 -4.67 -3.03
N SER A 520 -24.93 -4.77 -4.29
CA SER A 520 -24.52 -5.84 -5.22
C SER A 520 -23.02 -5.83 -5.54
N GLY A 521 -22.34 -4.69 -5.35
CA GLY A 521 -20.90 -4.54 -5.56
C GLY A 521 -20.03 -5.18 -4.47
N PHE A 522 -20.62 -5.58 -3.34
CA PHE A 522 -19.93 -6.05 -2.14
C PHE A 522 -20.22 -7.53 -1.85
N THR A 523 -19.33 -8.20 -1.11
CA THR A 523 -19.58 -9.61 -0.74
C THR A 523 -20.61 -9.78 0.39
N SER A 524 -20.78 -8.75 1.21
CA SER A 524 -21.70 -8.72 2.35
C SER A 524 -21.90 -7.27 2.84
N VAL A 525 -22.85 -7.08 3.76
CA VAL A 525 -23.06 -5.78 4.43
C VAL A 525 -21.82 -5.36 5.22
N GLY A 526 -21.09 -6.31 5.83
CA GLY A 526 -19.84 -5.99 6.51
C GLY A 526 -18.77 -5.42 5.57
N ASP A 527 -18.63 -5.99 4.37
CA ASP A 527 -17.69 -5.48 3.35
C ASP A 527 -18.04 -4.06 2.90
N MET A 528 -19.34 -3.78 2.72
CA MET A 528 -19.86 -2.44 2.45
C MET A 528 -19.58 -1.47 3.61
N PHE A 529 -19.80 -1.89 4.85
CA PHE A 529 -19.50 -1.09 6.04
C PHE A 529 -18.01 -0.75 6.15
N LEU A 530 -17.12 -1.73 5.92
CA LEU A 530 -15.67 -1.53 5.94
C LEU A 530 -15.23 -0.54 4.85
N PHE A 531 -15.84 -0.62 3.66
CA PHE A 531 -15.62 0.35 2.60
C PHE A 531 -16.11 1.76 2.99
N GLY A 532 -17.25 1.87 3.67
CA GLY A 532 -17.72 3.12 4.26
C GLY A 532 -16.73 3.71 5.27
N MET A 533 -16.11 2.88 6.11
CA MET A 533 -15.04 3.34 7.01
C MET A 533 -13.85 3.91 6.24
N LEU A 534 -13.41 3.25 5.17
CA LEU A 534 -12.36 3.76 4.29
C LEU A 534 -12.73 5.14 3.71
N LEU A 535 -13.94 5.27 3.17
CA LEU A 535 -14.42 6.54 2.59
C LEU A 535 -14.51 7.64 3.65
N ASN A 536 -14.99 7.34 4.86
CA ASN A 536 -15.02 8.30 5.96
C ASN A 536 -13.61 8.83 6.29
N HIS A 537 -12.63 7.93 6.40
CA HIS A 537 -11.22 8.32 6.62
C HIS A 537 -10.66 9.13 5.45
N LEU A 538 -10.96 8.73 4.21
CA LEU A 538 -10.55 9.45 3.02
C LEU A 538 -11.09 10.88 3.00
N MET A 539 -12.41 11.05 3.17
CA MET A 539 -13.07 12.36 3.09
C MET A 539 -12.63 13.29 4.22
N SER A 540 -12.53 12.80 5.45
CA SER A 540 -12.05 13.60 6.60
C SER A 540 -10.64 14.15 6.40
N SER A 541 -9.79 13.41 5.67
CA SER A 541 -8.41 13.85 5.40
C SER A 541 -8.37 15.10 4.51
N PHE A 542 -9.37 15.31 3.64
CA PHE A 542 -9.45 16.47 2.74
C PHE A 542 -9.99 17.72 3.43
N ALA A 543 -10.61 17.59 4.61
CA ALA A 543 -11.11 18.72 5.37
C ALA A 543 -9.99 19.53 6.02
N SER A 544 -10.17 20.86 6.07
CA SER A 544 -9.26 21.77 6.75
C SER A 544 -9.35 21.63 8.27
N LEU A 545 -8.28 22.01 8.97
CA LEU A 545 -8.16 21.88 10.44
C LEU A 545 -9.29 22.55 11.22
N ASN A 546 -9.89 23.60 10.68
CA ASN A 546 -10.99 24.35 11.28
C ASN A 546 -12.37 23.95 10.73
N SER A 547 -12.47 22.75 10.14
CA SER A 547 -13.70 22.20 9.59
C SER A 547 -13.89 20.75 10.04
N PHE A 548 -15.09 20.22 9.83
CA PHE A 548 -15.40 18.83 10.15
C PHE A 548 -16.12 18.16 8.97
N THR A 549 -16.06 16.83 8.95
CA THR A 549 -16.85 15.99 8.05
C THR A 549 -17.79 15.09 8.86
N GLU A 550 -19.05 15.10 8.48
CA GLU A 550 -20.06 14.12 8.88
C GLU A 550 -20.29 13.20 7.68
N PHE A 551 -20.05 11.90 7.83
CA PHE A 551 -20.11 10.95 6.73
C PHE A 551 -21.20 9.90 6.97
N SER A 552 -22.03 9.69 5.95
CA SER A 552 -23.03 8.65 5.90
C SER A 552 -22.95 7.84 4.61
N LEU A 553 -23.10 6.53 4.74
CA LEU A 553 -23.21 5.58 3.63
C LEU A 553 -24.65 5.07 3.58
N ILE A 554 -25.29 5.13 2.42
CA ILE A 554 -26.69 4.75 2.22
C ILE A 554 -26.74 3.53 1.32
N ASN A 555 -27.38 2.45 1.78
CA ASN A 555 -27.63 1.27 0.97
C ASN A 555 -28.83 1.51 0.05
N SER A 556 -28.62 1.51 -1.27
CA SER A 556 -29.67 1.82 -2.24
C SER A 556 -30.83 0.82 -2.26
N ALA A 557 -30.61 -0.43 -1.80
CA ALA A 557 -31.62 -1.47 -1.83
C ALA A 557 -32.53 -1.48 -0.58
N THR A 558 -31.98 -1.08 0.57
CA THR A 558 -32.72 -1.08 1.85
C THR A 558 -33.04 0.31 2.38
N GLU A 559 -32.45 1.35 1.79
CA GLU A 559 -32.46 2.73 2.29
C GLU A 559 -31.88 2.88 3.71
N GLU A 560 -31.18 1.86 4.20
CA GLU A 560 -30.52 1.91 5.50
C GLU A 560 -29.30 2.83 5.44
N THR A 561 -29.21 3.76 6.40
CA THR A 561 -28.10 4.70 6.54
C THR A 561 -27.14 4.23 7.63
N TYR A 562 -25.87 4.12 7.27
CA TYR A 562 -24.75 3.89 8.18
C TYR A 562 -24.02 5.21 8.37
N SER A 563 -23.97 5.72 9.60
CA SER A 563 -23.32 6.99 9.91
C SER A 563 -22.14 6.77 10.86
N TRP A 564 -21.11 7.59 10.70
CA TRP A 564 -19.93 7.56 11.56
C TRP A 564 -19.82 8.85 12.38
N PRO A 565 -19.12 8.82 13.53
CA PRO A 565 -18.86 10.01 14.32
C PRO A 565 -18.18 11.10 13.49
N ILE A 566 -18.48 12.36 13.84
CA ILE A 566 -17.88 13.54 13.23
C ILE A 566 -16.36 13.45 13.36
N ARG A 567 -15.65 13.73 12.26
CA ARG A 567 -14.19 13.84 12.23
C ARG A 567 -13.80 15.28 11.94
N THR A 568 -12.89 15.83 12.75
CA THR A 568 -12.25 17.11 12.47
C THR A 568 -11.21 16.94 11.37
N GLY A 569 -11.04 17.96 10.53
CA GLY A 569 -10.05 17.92 9.45
C GLY A 569 -8.62 17.91 9.98
N GLY A 570 -7.74 17.18 9.29
CA GLY A 570 -6.33 17.07 9.66
C GLY A 570 -5.40 18.02 8.88
N ARG A 571 -5.94 18.76 7.90
CA ARG A 571 -5.11 19.55 6.98
C ARG A 571 -4.78 20.93 7.56
N PRO A 572 -3.49 21.25 7.84
CA PRO A 572 -3.13 22.60 8.28
C PRO A 572 -3.54 23.63 7.22
N LEU A 573 -4.03 24.78 7.66
CA LEU A 573 -4.31 25.90 6.76
C LEU A 573 -2.98 26.36 6.15
N ILE A 574 -2.87 26.31 4.82
CA ILE A 574 -1.73 26.85 4.06
C ILE A 574 -1.86 28.37 4.00
#